data_AF-A0A8I6AJ00-F1
#
_entry.id   AF-A0A8I6AJ00-F1
#
_cell.length_a   1.000
_cell.length_b   1.000
_cell.length_c   1.000
_cell.angle_alpha   90.00
_cell.angle_beta   90.00
_cell.angle_gamma   90.00
#
_symmetry.space_group_name_H-M   'P 1'
#
loop_
_entity.id
_entity.type
_entity.pdbx_description
1 polymer ?
#
loop_
_entity_poly.entity_id
_entity_poly.type
_entity_poly.pdbx_seq_one_letter_code
_entity_poly.pdbx_strand_id
1 'polypeptide(L)'
;MPGFDYKFLEKPKRRLLCPLCGKPMREPVQVSTCGHRFCDTCLQEFLSEGVFKCPEDQLPLDYAKVSPYCEAQGHLNTCSFNVVPCPNRCPAKLSRRDLPAHLQHDCPKRRLKCEFCGCDFSGEAYESHEGVCPQESVYCENKCGARMMRRLLAQHATSECPKRTQPCAYCTKEFVYDTIQSHQYQCPRLPVPCPNQCGVGTVAREDLPTHLKDSCSTAFVLCPFKESGCKHRCPKLAMGRHVEESVKPHLAMMCALVSRQRQELQELRRELEELSVGSDGVLIWKIGSYGRRLQEAKAKPNLECFSPAFYTHKYGYKLQVSAFLNGNGSGEGTHLSIYIRVLPGAFDNLLEWPFARRVTFSLLDQSDPGLAKPQHVTETFHPDPNWKNFQKPGTWRGSLDESSLGFGYPKFISHQDIRKRNYVRDDAVFIRASVELPRKILS
;
A
#
# COMPACT_ATOMS: atom_id res chain seq x y z
N MET A 1 83.91 -0.33 -49.51
CA MET A 1 82.86 0.63 -49.93
C MET A 1 83.32 2.04 -49.58
N PRO A 2 83.45 2.95 -50.55
CA PRO A 2 83.93 4.30 -50.33
C PRO A 2 82.91 5.15 -49.56
N GLY A 3 83.31 5.65 -48.38
CA GLY A 3 82.53 6.61 -47.57
C GLY A 3 81.16 6.13 -47.08
N PHE A 4 80.46 7.02 -46.37
CA PHE A 4 79.06 6.84 -45.97
C PHE A 4 78.12 7.57 -46.92
N ASP A 5 77.08 6.88 -47.40
CA ASP A 5 76.06 7.42 -48.30
C ASP A 5 74.72 7.61 -47.57
N TYR A 6 74.77 8.36 -46.47
CA TYR A 6 73.62 8.68 -45.65
C TYR A 6 73.26 10.16 -45.78
N LYS A 7 71.97 10.49 -45.66
CA LYS A 7 71.53 11.88 -45.45
C LYS A 7 71.79 12.27 -44.00
N PHE A 8 72.80 13.11 -43.77
CA PHE A 8 73.12 13.63 -42.44
C PHE A 8 72.22 14.83 -42.10
N LEU A 9 71.84 14.94 -40.82
CA LEU A 9 71.00 16.05 -40.31
C LEU A 9 71.69 17.42 -40.45
N GLU A 10 73.02 17.44 -40.33
CA GLU A 10 73.84 18.62 -40.56
C GLU A 10 74.88 18.32 -41.64
N LYS A 11 75.26 19.35 -42.42
CA LYS A 11 76.30 19.20 -43.44
C LYS A 11 77.63 18.82 -42.76
N PRO A 12 78.22 17.65 -43.08
CA PRO A 12 79.47 17.23 -42.47
C PRO A 12 80.58 18.23 -42.74
N LYS A 13 81.36 18.57 -41.71
CA LYS A 13 82.51 19.47 -41.85
C LYS A 13 83.49 18.87 -42.88
N ARG A 14 84.09 19.70 -43.74
CA ARG A 14 85.01 19.28 -44.80
C ARG A 14 86.10 18.31 -44.30
N ARG A 15 86.63 18.54 -43.09
CA ARG A 15 87.63 17.66 -42.43
C ARG A 15 87.20 16.21 -42.18
N LEU A 16 85.91 15.92 -42.29
CA LEU A 16 85.32 14.59 -42.13
C LEU A 16 84.99 13.95 -43.48
N LEU A 17 85.16 14.67 -44.59
CA LEU A 17 84.95 14.16 -45.95
C LEU A 17 86.26 13.58 -46.49
N CYS A 18 86.15 12.48 -47.22
CA CYS A 18 87.28 11.90 -47.92
C CYS A 18 87.57 12.75 -49.18
N PRO A 19 88.81 13.19 -49.39
CA PRO A 19 89.18 13.94 -50.59
C PRO A 19 88.96 13.18 -51.90
N LEU A 20 89.11 11.85 -51.88
CA LEU A 20 89.00 10.99 -53.07
C LEU A 20 87.55 10.74 -53.50
N CYS A 21 86.63 10.48 -52.56
CA CYS A 21 85.24 10.17 -52.89
C CYS A 21 84.24 11.29 -52.56
N GLY A 22 84.69 12.37 -51.91
CA GLY A 22 83.86 13.51 -51.49
C GLY A 22 82.83 13.21 -50.39
N LYS A 23 82.67 11.94 -49.98
CA LYS A 23 81.70 11.50 -48.97
C LYS A 23 82.34 11.47 -47.57
N PRO A 24 81.54 11.53 -46.48
CA PRO A 24 82.04 11.34 -45.11
C PRO A 24 82.84 10.06 -44.98
N MET A 25 84.03 10.16 -44.38
CA MET A 25 85.00 9.07 -44.35
C MET A 25 84.44 7.85 -43.63
N ARG A 26 84.48 6.70 -44.30
CA ARG A 26 84.23 5.39 -43.71
C ARG A 26 85.59 4.77 -43.39
N GLU A 27 85.74 4.29 -42.15
CA GLU A 27 87.00 3.73 -41.64
C GLU A 27 88.18 4.65 -41.98
N PRO A 28 88.19 5.89 -41.43
CA PRO A 28 89.20 6.88 -41.77
C PRO A 28 90.59 6.38 -41.43
N VAL A 29 91.48 6.41 -42.41
CA VAL A 29 92.93 6.20 -42.23
C VAL A 29 93.66 7.52 -42.40
N GLN A 30 94.71 7.72 -41.61
CA GLN A 30 95.54 8.91 -41.65
C GLN A 30 96.93 8.55 -42.15
N VAL A 31 97.42 9.31 -43.12
CA VAL A 31 98.81 9.24 -43.58
C VAL A 31 99.67 9.99 -42.56
N SER A 32 100.56 9.29 -41.86
CA SER A 32 101.32 9.90 -40.75
C SER A 32 102.35 10.96 -41.20
N THR A 33 102.83 10.91 -42.45
CA THR A 33 103.81 11.86 -42.97
C THR A 33 103.24 13.25 -43.25
N CYS A 34 101.98 13.36 -43.66
CA CYS A 34 101.33 14.63 -44.01
C CYS A 34 100.06 14.94 -43.20
N GLY A 35 99.53 13.96 -42.47
CA GLY A 35 98.32 14.11 -41.66
C GLY A 35 97.00 14.08 -42.43
N HIS A 36 97.03 13.91 -43.76
CA HIS A 36 95.83 13.82 -44.60
C HIS A 36 95.06 12.52 -44.35
N ARG A 37 93.72 12.59 -44.42
CA ARG A 37 92.80 11.51 -44.06
C ARG A 37 91.93 11.10 -45.24
N PHE A 38 91.75 9.80 -45.39
CA PHE A 38 90.98 9.20 -46.47
C PHE A 38 90.13 8.06 -45.92
N CYS A 39 89.13 7.59 -46.68
CA CYS A 39 88.57 6.27 -46.38
C CYS A 39 89.65 5.23 -46.64
N ASP A 40 89.76 4.21 -45.79
CA ASP A 40 90.72 3.11 -45.98
C ASP A 40 90.66 2.54 -47.40
N THR A 41 89.45 2.13 -47.82
CA THR A 41 89.20 1.60 -49.16
C THR A 41 89.55 2.56 -50.30
N CYS A 42 89.30 3.86 -50.15
CA CYS A 42 89.63 4.83 -51.22
C CYS A 42 91.13 5.01 -51.39
N LEU A 43 91.88 5.08 -50.29
CA LEU A 43 93.34 5.24 -50.35
C LEU A 43 94.02 3.99 -50.89
N GLN A 44 93.52 2.80 -50.50
CA GLN A 44 94.00 1.53 -51.04
C GLN A 44 93.80 1.43 -52.55
N GLU A 45 92.62 1.80 -53.07
CA GLU A 45 92.36 1.82 -54.52
C GLU A 45 93.30 2.78 -55.26
N PHE A 46 93.49 4.00 -54.77
CA PHE A 46 94.38 4.98 -55.41
C PHE A 46 95.84 4.53 -55.47
N LEU A 47 96.36 3.93 -54.39
CA LEU A 47 97.73 3.43 -54.36
C LEU A 47 97.95 2.19 -55.26
N SER A 48 96.89 1.44 -55.57
CA SER A 48 96.94 0.28 -56.46
C SER A 48 97.23 0.64 -57.93
N GLU A 49 97.04 1.91 -58.33
CA GLU A 49 97.35 2.42 -59.67
C GLU A 49 98.86 2.73 -59.89
N GLY A 50 99.71 2.43 -58.90
CA GLY A 50 101.18 2.56 -59.01
C GLY A 50 101.76 3.93 -58.67
N VAL A 51 100.95 4.83 -58.08
CA VAL A 51 101.37 6.17 -57.66
C VAL A 51 101.56 6.23 -56.14
N PHE A 52 102.81 6.15 -55.65
CA PHE A 52 103.15 6.21 -54.22
C PHE A 52 103.32 7.64 -53.70
N LYS A 53 102.33 8.50 -54.00
CA LYS A 53 102.28 9.89 -53.54
C LYS A 53 100.91 10.19 -52.96
N CYS A 54 100.86 11.03 -51.95
CA CYS A 54 99.61 11.46 -51.33
C CYS A 54 98.74 12.24 -52.34
N PRO A 55 97.44 11.93 -52.48
CA PRO A 55 96.56 12.59 -53.46
C PRO A 55 96.38 14.10 -53.27
N GLU A 56 96.55 14.61 -52.04
CA GLU A 56 96.31 16.01 -51.70
C GLU A 56 97.55 16.90 -51.91
N ASP A 57 98.74 16.43 -51.52
CA ASP A 57 99.97 17.23 -51.48
C ASP A 57 101.14 16.66 -52.30
N GLN A 58 100.94 15.49 -52.92
CA GLN A 58 101.92 14.77 -53.74
C GLN A 58 103.22 14.37 -53.02
N LEU A 59 103.26 14.42 -51.68
CA LEU A 59 104.40 13.95 -50.91
C LEU A 59 104.52 12.42 -51.01
N PRO A 60 105.75 11.85 -50.94
CA PRO A 60 105.96 10.40 -50.95
C PRO A 60 105.15 9.71 -49.85
N LEU A 61 104.38 8.70 -50.22
CA LEU A 61 103.50 7.96 -49.31
C LEU A 61 103.97 6.51 -49.21
N ASP A 62 104.34 6.11 -47.99
CA ASP A 62 104.66 4.73 -47.62
C ASP A 62 103.44 4.09 -46.92
N TYR A 63 102.99 2.94 -47.40
CA TYR A 63 101.81 2.26 -46.87
C TYR A 63 101.98 1.86 -45.39
N ALA A 64 103.21 1.55 -44.95
CA ALA A 64 103.50 1.23 -43.55
C ALA A 64 103.27 2.43 -42.60
N LYS A 65 103.14 3.64 -43.17
CA LYS A 65 102.91 4.89 -42.45
C LYS A 65 101.46 5.35 -42.49
N VAL A 66 100.53 4.50 -42.94
CA VAL A 66 99.08 4.71 -42.89
C VAL A 66 98.51 3.99 -41.67
N SER A 67 97.79 4.70 -40.80
CA SER A 67 97.18 4.12 -39.59
C SER A 67 95.70 4.44 -39.45
N PRO A 68 94.89 3.54 -38.82
CA PRO A 68 93.50 3.84 -38.49
C PRO A 68 93.41 5.06 -37.58
N TYR A 69 92.44 5.93 -37.84
CA TYR A 69 92.23 7.13 -37.04
C TYR A 69 91.57 6.80 -35.69
N CYS A 70 92.38 6.59 -34.64
CA CYS A 70 91.96 6.09 -33.33
C CYS A 70 91.01 7.00 -32.51
N GLU A 71 90.88 8.30 -32.83
CA GLU A 71 90.06 9.22 -32.03
C GLU A 71 88.54 8.93 -32.12
N ALA A 72 88.08 8.17 -33.11
CA ALA A 72 86.67 7.81 -33.24
C ALA A 72 86.18 6.82 -32.17
N GLN A 73 87.04 5.91 -31.67
CA GLN A 73 86.67 4.95 -30.62
C GLN A 73 86.54 5.61 -29.23
N GLY A 74 87.38 6.61 -28.93
CA GLY A 74 87.24 7.39 -27.68
C GLY A 74 85.92 8.15 -27.59
N HIS A 75 85.42 8.65 -28.73
CA HIS A 75 84.14 9.35 -28.79
C HIS A 75 82.94 8.42 -28.50
N LEU A 76 82.94 7.17 -28.97
CA LEU A 76 81.81 6.24 -28.75
C LEU A 76 81.53 5.98 -27.27
N ASN A 77 82.54 6.04 -26.41
CA ASN A 77 82.39 5.89 -24.96
C ASN A 77 81.78 7.12 -24.26
N THR A 78 81.82 8.28 -24.91
CA THR A 78 81.31 9.56 -24.39
C THR A 78 80.11 10.10 -25.19
N CYS A 79 79.78 9.49 -26.33
CA CYS A 79 78.72 9.92 -27.22
C CYS A 79 77.34 9.70 -26.57
N SER A 80 76.58 10.80 -26.42
CA SER A 80 75.24 10.79 -25.84
C SER A 80 74.24 9.95 -26.65
N PHE A 81 74.49 9.76 -27.94
CA PHE A 81 73.61 9.04 -28.87
C PHE A 81 74.00 7.57 -29.08
N ASN A 82 75.09 7.11 -28.46
CA ASN A 82 75.49 5.71 -28.56
C ASN A 82 74.43 4.81 -27.90
N VAL A 83 74.01 3.76 -28.60
CA VAL A 83 73.00 2.82 -28.11
C VAL A 83 73.68 1.76 -27.26
N VAL A 84 73.28 1.68 -25.99
CA VAL A 84 73.83 0.77 -25.00
C VAL A 84 72.75 -0.14 -24.41
N PRO A 85 73.08 -1.40 -24.06
CA PRO A 85 72.15 -2.28 -23.36
C PRO A 85 71.91 -1.77 -21.93
N CYS A 86 70.71 -2.01 -21.40
CA CYS A 86 70.40 -1.68 -20.01
C CYS A 86 71.26 -2.52 -19.03
N PRO A 87 71.94 -1.91 -18.04
CA PRO A 87 72.70 -2.62 -17.01
C PRO A 87 71.90 -3.66 -16.23
N ASN A 88 70.58 -3.44 -16.06
CA ASN A 88 69.67 -4.35 -15.38
C ASN A 88 69.19 -5.53 -16.26
N ARG A 89 69.74 -5.67 -17.49
CA ARG A 89 69.42 -6.74 -18.45
C ARG A 89 67.92 -6.87 -18.73
N CYS A 90 67.26 -5.73 -18.89
CA CYS A 90 65.93 -5.65 -19.51
C CYS A 90 66.09 -5.72 -21.05
N PRO A 91 65.02 -6.02 -21.81
CA PRO A 91 65.10 -6.15 -23.27
C PRO A 91 65.30 -4.82 -24.03
N ALA A 92 65.29 -3.66 -23.36
CA ALA A 92 65.40 -2.35 -24.01
C ALA A 92 66.84 -2.02 -24.47
N LYS A 93 66.95 -1.45 -25.68
CA LYS A 93 68.17 -0.85 -26.24
C LYS A 93 67.98 0.66 -26.30
N LEU A 94 68.79 1.43 -25.59
CA LEU A 94 68.55 2.85 -25.35
C LEU A 94 69.78 3.68 -25.68
N SER A 95 69.57 4.94 -26.08
CA SER A 95 70.67 5.89 -26.18
C SER A 95 71.25 6.18 -24.79
N ARG A 96 72.54 6.51 -24.70
CA ARG A 96 73.21 6.82 -23.43
C ARG A 96 72.57 8.03 -22.71
N ARG A 97 71.97 8.96 -23.45
CA ARG A 97 71.19 10.10 -22.92
C ARG A 97 69.91 9.65 -22.22
N ASP A 98 69.21 8.66 -22.75
CA ASP A 98 67.88 8.24 -22.26
C ASP A 98 67.99 7.14 -21.19
N LEU A 99 69.15 6.51 -21.06
CA LEU A 99 69.41 5.45 -20.09
C LEU A 99 69.13 5.87 -18.62
N PRO A 100 69.48 7.08 -18.13
CA PRO A 100 69.19 7.49 -16.76
C PRO A 100 67.67 7.54 -16.47
N ALA A 101 66.88 8.11 -17.38
CA ALA A 101 65.42 8.21 -17.23
C ALA A 101 64.79 6.81 -17.20
N HIS A 102 65.22 5.92 -18.11
CA HIS A 102 64.75 4.53 -18.13
C HIS A 102 65.06 3.79 -16.82
N LEU A 103 66.29 3.89 -16.30
CA LEU A 103 66.69 3.21 -15.07
C LEU A 103 65.88 3.69 -13.85
N GLN A 104 65.46 4.96 -13.86
CA GLN A 104 64.68 5.56 -12.80
C GLN A 104 63.17 5.22 -12.90
N HIS A 105 62.57 5.34 -14.08
CA HIS A 105 61.10 5.35 -14.22
C HIS A 105 60.52 4.25 -15.11
N ASP A 106 61.26 3.69 -16.07
CA ASP A 106 60.67 2.82 -17.11
C ASP A 106 61.20 1.39 -17.09
N CYS A 107 62.26 1.10 -16.33
CA CYS A 107 62.89 -0.21 -16.33
C CYS A 107 62.09 -1.20 -15.47
N PRO A 108 61.49 -2.27 -16.04
CA PRO A 108 60.70 -3.24 -15.28
C PRO A 108 61.56 -4.03 -14.29
N LYS A 109 62.87 -4.14 -14.55
CA LYS A 109 63.87 -4.78 -13.68
C LYS A 109 64.62 -3.79 -12.79
N ARG A 110 64.14 -2.54 -12.65
CA ARG A 110 64.71 -1.62 -11.67
C ARG A 110 64.54 -2.21 -10.27
N ARG A 111 65.46 -1.92 -9.37
CA ARG A 111 65.35 -2.33 -7.97
C ARG A 111 64.73 -1.17 -7.19
N LEU A 112 63.55 -1.41 -6.62
CA LEU A 112 62.88 -0.49 -5.72
C LEU A 112 62.85 -1.10 -4.32
N LYS A 113 63.08 -0.26 -3.31
CA LYS A 113 62.96 -0.65 -1.92
C LYS A 113 61.67 -0.06 -1.38
N CYS A 114 60.80 -0.91 -0.82
CA CYS A 114 59.59 -0.41 -0.15
C CYS A 114 59.96 0.35 1.12
N GLU A 115 59.45 1.56 1.26
CA GLU A 115 59.72 2.42 2.42
C GLU A 115 59.10 1.89 3.71
N PHE A 116 58.06 1.05 3.61
CA PHE A 116 57.34 0.50 4.76
C PHE A 116 57.90 -0.85 5.24
N CYS A 117 58.11 -1.82 4.34
CA CYS A 117 58.62 -3.15 4.72
C CYS A 117 60.12 -3.33 4.51
N GLY A 118 60.79 -2.40 3.82
CA GLY A 118 62.23 -2.44 3.57
C GLY A 118 62.69 -3.52 2.58
N CYS A 119 61.77 -4.31 2.01
CA CYS A 119 62.08 -5.35 1.03
C CYS A 119 62.42 -4.76 -0.34
N ASP A 120 63.31 -5.44 -1.06
CA ASP A 120 63.63 -5.13 -2.44
C ASP A 120 62.65 -5.81 -3.40
N PHE A 121 62.16 -5.05 -4.37
CA PHE A 121 61.27 -5.50 -5.43
C PHE A 121 61.83 -5.13 -6.80
N SER A 122 61.47 -5.90 -7.82
CA SER A 122 61.57 -5.44 -9.21
C SER A 122 60.51 -4.35 -9.46
N GLY A 123 60.69 -3.53 -10.51
CA GLY A 123 59.70 -2.52 -10.90
C GLY A 123 58.29 -3.09 -11.05
N GLU A 124 58.16 -4.21 -11.76
CA GLU A 124 56.88 -4.92 -11.98
C GLU A 124 56.27 -5.47 -10.67
N ALA A 125 57.09 -6.06 -9.79
CA ALA A 125 56.60 -6.57 -8.51
C ALA A 125 56.18 -5.43 -7.56
N TYR A 126 56.86 -4.28 -7.64
CA TYR A 126 56.55 -3.12 -6.81
C TYR A 126 55.19 -2.50 -7.15
N GLU A 127 54.82 -2.43 -8.43
CA GLU A 127 53.49 -1.95 -8.87
C GLU A 127 52.35 -2.78 -8.27
N SER A 128 52.54 -4.10 -8.15
CA SER A 128 51.57 -4.99 -7.49
C SER A 128 51.58 -4.89 -5.95
N HIS A 129 52.66 -4.38 -5.38
CA HIS A 129 52.84 -4.20 -3.92
C HIS A 129 52.37 -2.83 -3.44
N GLU A 130 52.39 -1.83 -4.32
CA GLU A 130 51.96 -0.46 -4.05
C GLU A 130 50.51 -0.42 -3.56
N GLY A 131 50.28 0.19 -2.39
CA GLY A 131 48.96 0.27 -1.75
C GLY A 131 48.46 -1.01 -1.05
N VAL A 132 49.23 -2.11 -1.05
CA VAL A 132 48.87 -3.37 -0.37
C VAL A 132 49.91 -3.87 0.63
N CYS A 133 50.95 -3.08 0.90
CA CYS A 133 52.02 -3.46 1.81
C CYS A 133 51.49 -3.80 3.23
N PRO A 134 51.77 -5.01 3.76
CA PRO A 134 51.28 -5.42 5.09
C PRO A 134 51.79 -4.58 6.26
N GLN A 135 52.93 -3.91 6.08
CA GLN A 135 53.60 -3.07 7.09
C GLN A 135 53.23 -1.60 6.97
N GLU A 136 52.54 -1.20 5.90
CA GLU A 136 52.05 0.17 5.75
C GLU A 136 51.08 0.50 6.88
N SER A 137 51.28 1.66 7.50
CA SER A 137 50.43 2.16 8.57
C SER A 137 49.25 2.93 7.98
N VAL A 138 48.05 2.37 8.08
CA VAL A 138 46.83 2.94 7.50
C VAL A 138 45.76 3.14 8.57
N TYR A 139 44.79 3.99 8.25
CA TYR A 139 43.64 4.25 9.12
C TYR A 139 42.62 3.12 9.03
N CYS A 140 41.94 2.87 10.15
CA CYS A 140 40.83 1.93 10.18
C CYS A 140 39.67 2.38 9.26
N GLU A 141 39.15 1.45 8.47
CA GLU A 141 38.03 1.66 7.53
C GLU A 141 36.74 2.10 8.24
N ASN A 142 36.53 1.68 9.49
CA ASN A 142 35.40 2.08 10.33
C ASN A 142 35.53 3.51 10.90
N LYS A 143 36.55 4.28 10.48
CA LYS A 143 36.79 5.67 10.88
C LYS A 143 36.84 5.87 12.40
N CYS A 144 37.38 4.88 13.13
CA CYS A 144 37.53 4.95 14.59
C CYS A 144 38.70 5.86 15.04
N GLY A 145 39.51 6.36 14.09
CA GLY A 145 40.68 7.21 14.36
C GLY A 145 41.97 6.44 14.64
N ALA A 146 41.93 5.12 14.82
CA ALA A 146 43.12 4.30 15.04
C ALA A 146 43.94 4.12 13.75
N ARG A 147 45.26 4.14 13.88
CA ARG A 147 46.24 3.92 12.80
C ARG A 147 47.12 2.72 13.15
N MET A 148 47.23 1.75 12.26
CA MET A 148 47.98 0.51 12.50
C MET A 148 48.49 -0.12 11.20
N MET A 149 49.36 -1.13 11.33
CA MET A 149 49.83 -1.89 10.17
C MET A 149 48.66 -2.61 9.49
N ARG A 150 48.61 -2.57 8.15
CA ARG A 150 47.54 -3.17 7.34
C ARG A 150 47.20 -4.62 7.73
N ARG A 151 48.21 -5.44 8.04
CA ARG A 151 48.03 -6.84 8.49
C ARG A 151 47.18 -7.00 9.77
N LEU A 152 47.13 -5.98 10.62
CA LEU A 152 46.39 -5.99 11.89
C LEU A 152 44.95 -5.45 11.74
N LEU A 153 44.60 -4.86 10.60
CA LEU A 153 43.29 -4.24 10.40
C LEU A 153 42.13 -5.22 10.56
N ALA A 154 42.26 -6.44 10.03
CA ALA A 154 41.19 -7.44 10.08
C ALA A 154 40.89 -7.90 11.51
N GLN A 155 41.95 -8.09 12.31
CA GLN A 155 41.81 -8.41 13.73
C GLN A 155 41.21 -7.22 14.48
N HIS A 156 41.73 -6.01 14.26
CA HIS A 156 41.19 -4.82 14.90
C HIS A 156 39.70 -4.62 14.57
N ALA A 157 39.32 -4.70 13.29
CA ALA A 157 37.95 -4.46 12.84
C ALA A 157 36.93 -5.42 13.48
N THR A 158 37.34 -6.65 13.79
CA THR A 158 36.46 -7.69 14.31
C THR A 158 36.40 -7.71 15.85
N SER A 159 37.52 -7.56 16.56
CA SER A 159 37.56 -7.73 18.03
C SER A 159 37.79 -6.43 18.83
N GLU A 160 38.52 -5.46 18.29
CA GLU A 160 39.02 -4.32 19.08
C GLU A 160 38.38 -2.98 18.71
N CYS A 161 37.92 -2.83 17.48
CA CYS A 161 37.41 -1.57 16.96
C CYS A 161 36.17 -1.13 17.75
N PRO A 162 36.17 0.05 18.41
CA PRO A 162 34.99 0.58 19.09
C PRO A 162 33.82 0.83 18.13
N LYS A 163 34.15 1.08 16.86
CA LYS A 163 33.20 1.32 15.77
C LYS A 163 32.86 0.06 14.95
N ARG A 164 33.20 -1.15 15.45
CA ARG A 164 32.79 -2.41 14.79
C ARG A 164 31.26 -2.55 14.78
N THR A 165 30.71 -3.25 13.79
CA THR A 165 29.28 -3.60 13.77
C THR A 165 29.04 -4.94 14.46
N GLN A 166 27.93 -5.04 15.20
CA GLN A 166 27.45 -6.30 15.79
C GLN A 166 25.93 -6.40 15.65
N PRO A 167 25.39 -7.60 15.40
CA PRO A 167 23.95 -7.82 15.36
C PRO A 167 23.35 -7.74 16.76
N CYS A 168 22.18 -7.11 16.89
CA CYS A 168 21.40 -7.15 18.11
C CYS A 168 20.94 -8.58 18.39
N ALA A 169 21.16 -9.09 19.62
CA ALA A 169 20.71 -10.43 20.03
C ALA A 169 19.19 -10.65 19.94
N TYR A 170 18.39 -9.58 19.91
CA TYR A 170 16.92 -9.66 19.91
C TYR A 170 16.30 -9.34 18.54
N CYS A 171 16.79 -8.31 17.84
CA CYS A 171 16.20 -7.88 16.55
C CYS A 171 17.06 -8.19 15.32
N THR A 172 18.25 -8.80 15.52
CA THR A 172 19.24 -9.21 14.50
C THR A 172 19.77 -8.12 13.56
N LYS A 173 19.26 -6.89 13.64
CA LYS A 173 19.79 -5.73 12.91
C LYS A 173 21.21 -5.37 13.40
N GLU A 174 22.04 -4.90 12.49
CA GLU A 174 23.42 -4.51 12.78
C GLU A 174 23.50 -3.09 13.36
N PHE A 175 24.30 -2.94 14.42
CA PHE A 175 24.57 -1.66 15.06
C PHE A 175 26.06 -1.51 15.36
N VAL A 176 26.53 -0.27 15.42
CA VAL A 176 27.89 0.02 15.89
C VAL A 176 27.98 -0.36 17.37
N TYR A 177 29.02 -1.09 17.75
CA TYR A 177 29.23 -1.63 19.11
C TYR A 177 29.11 -0.55 20.19
N ASP A 178 29.68 0.62 19.97
CA ASP A 178 29.57 1.80 20.83
C ASP A 178 28.10 2.24 21.11
N THR A 179 27.20 1.99 20.17
CA THR A 179 25.78 2.41 20.23
C THR A 179 24.80 1.27 20.48
N ILE A 180 25.25 0.01 20.49
CA ILE A 180 24.33 -1.13 20.60
C ILE A 180 23.62 -1.17 21.97
N GLN A 181 24.26 -0.67 23.03
CA GLN A 181 23.64 -0.54 24.36
C GLN A 181 22.48 0.47 24.34
N SER A 182 22.63 1.62 23.67
CA SER A 182 21.54 2.60 23.58
C SER A 182 20.36 2.06 22.76
N HIS A 183 20.64 1.27 21.70
CA HIS A 183 19.61 0.54 20.97
C HIS A 183 18.84 -0.45 21.85
N GLN A 184 19.51 -1.20 22.75
CA GLN A 184 18.81 -2.17 23.63
C GLN A 184 17.71 -1.49 24.45
N TYR A 185 17.93 -0.26 24.93
CA TYR A 185 16.89 0.50 25.64
C TYR A 185 15.67 0.84 24.79
N GLN A 186 15.73 0.73 23.46
CA GLN A 186 14.64 1.03 22.52
C GLN A 186 14.30 -0.15 21.60
N CYS A 187 14.93 -1.31 21.79
CA CYS A 187 14.80 -2.44 20.89
C CYS A 187 13.36 -2.99 20.92
N PRO A 188 12.65 -3.04 19.77
CA PRO A 188 11.27 -3.52 19.72
C PRO A 188 11.11 -4.98 20.15
N ARG A 189 12.15 -5.79 19.90
CA ARG A 189 12.19 -7.22 20.21
C ARG A 189 12.75 -7.55 21.59
N LEU A 190 13.14 -6.54 22.37
CA LEU A 190 13.61 -6.77 23.74
C LEU A 190 12.48 -7.40 24.58
N PRO A 191 12.68 -8.58 25.19
CA PRO A 191 11.71 -9.16 26.10
C PRO A 191 11.58 -8.30 27.36
N VAL A 192 10.36 -7.86 27.66
CA VAL A 192 10.03 -7.06 28.85
C VAL A 192 8.97 -7.79 29.69
N PRO A 193 9.03 -7.71 31.03
CA PRO A 193 7.99 -8.28 31.88
C PRO A 193 6.68 -7.51 31.70
N CYS A 194 5.55 -8.22 31.82
CA CYS A 194 4.23 -7.57 31.82
C CYS A 194 4.10 -6.67 33.06
N PRO A 195 3.74 -5.37 32.92
CA PRO A 195 3.52 -4.47 34.06
C PRO A 195 2.45 -4.96 35.04
N ASN A 196 1.47 -5.72 34.55
CA ASN A 196 0.41 -6.31 35.37
C ASN A 196 0.79 -7.67 35.98
N GLN A 197 2.06 -8.09 35.85
CA GLN A 197 2.62 -9.33 36.41
C GLN A 197 1.73 -10.56 36.17
N CYS A 198 1.24 -10.72 34.95
CA CYS A 198 0.24 -11.72 34.57
C CYS A 198 0.74 -13.18 34.56
N GLY A 199 2.01 -13.43 34.92
CA GLY A 199 2.62 -14.76 34.97
C GLY A 199 3.17 -15.31 33.65
N VAL A 200 2.99 -14.62 32.52
CA VAL A 200 3.48 -15.05 31.19
C VAL A 200 5.01 -14.94 31.04
N GLY A 201 5.72 -14.47 32.06
CA GLY A 201 7.18 -14.27 32.02
C GLY A 201 7.53 -12.97 31.33
N THR A 202 7.87 -13.01 30.03
CA THR A 202 8.27 -11.84 29.23
C THR A 202 7.57 -11.81 27.88
N VAL A 203 7.34 -10.60 27.37
CA VAL A 203 6.71 -10.32 26.07
C VAL A 203 7.65 -9.39 25.30
N ALA A 204 7.75 -9.51 23.97
CA ALA A 204 8.50 -8.55 23.18
C ALA A 204 7.91 -7.15 23.37
N ARG A 205 8.75 -6.12 23.48
CA ARG A 205 8.31 -4.75 23.79
C ARG A 205 7.24 -4.24 22.84
N GLU A 206 7.37 -4.48 21.54
CA GLU A 206 6.37 -4.06 20.55
C GLU A 206 5.03 -4.80 20.66
N ASP A 207 5.04 -6.02 21.21
CA ASP A 207 3.84 -6.84 21.44
C ASP A 207 3.22 -6.58 22.82
N LEU A 208 3.86 -5.77 23.67
CA LEU A 208 3.32 -5.46 24.99
C LEU A 208 1.94 -4.77 24.93
N PRO A 209 1.68 -3.79 24.04
CA PRO A 209 0.36 -3.16 23.93
C PRO A 209 -0.75 -4.14 23.52
N THR A 210 -0.47 -5.03 22.56
CA THR A 210 -1.43 -6.04 22.10
C THR A 210 -1.66 -7.09 23.18
N HIS A 211 -0.61 -7.54 23.88
CA HIS A 211 -0.74 -8.40 25.06
C HIS A 211 -1.63 -7.76 26.13
N LEU A 212 -1.37 -6.50 26.53
CA LEU A 212 -2.15 -5.81 27.57
C LEU A 212 -3.63 -5.66 27.21
N LYS A 213 -3.94 -5.50 25.92
CA LYS A 213 -5.32 -5.33 25.43
C LYS A 213 -6.06 -6.65 25.30
N ASP A 214 -5.45 -7.65 24.66
CA ASP A 214 -6.17 -8.81 24.14
C ASP A 214 -5.87 -10.11 24.90
N SER A 215 -4.64 -10.26 25.43
CA SER A 215 -4.16 -11.53 26.00
C SER A 215 -3.91 -11.50 27.52
N CYS A 216 -3.76 -10.32 28.12
CA CYS A 216 -3.40 -10.18 29.52
C CYS A 216 -4.57 -10.57 30.42
N SER A 217 -4.40 -11.67 31.16
CA SER A 217 -5.38 -12.23 32.09
C SER A 217 -5.67 -11.31 33.30
N THR A 218 -4.76 -10.40 33.62
CA THR A 218 -4.89 -9.42 34.71
C THR A 218 -5.32 -8.04 34.21
N ALA A 219 -5.55 -7.85 32.90
CA ALA A 219 -6.07 -6.61 32.38
C ALA A 219 -7.48 -6.32 32.93
N PHE A 220 -7.72 -5.05 33.30
CA PHE A 220 -9.00 -4.60 33.82
C PHE A 220 -10.02 -4.44 32.70
N VAL A 221 -11.05 -5.28 32.72
CA VAL A 221 -12.15 -5.32 31.75
C VAL A 221 -13.45 -4.87 32.40
N LEU A 222 -14.36 -4.33 31.58
CA LEU A 222 -15.72 -3.97 32.00
C LEU A 222 -16.62 -5.20 32.05
N CYS A 223 -17.61 -5.18 32.94
CA CYS A 223 -18.62 -6.23 33.03
C CYS A 223 -19.37 -6.42 31.69
N PRO A 224 -19.65 -7.66 31.25
CA PRO A 224 -20.44 -7.94 30.05
C PRO A 224 -21.83 -7.27 30.05
N PHE A 225 -22.40 -7.01 31.23
CA PHE A 225 -23.69 -6.32 31.40
C PHE A 225 -23.58 -4.78 31.38
N LYS A 226 -22.49 -4.21 30.85
CA LYS A 226 -22.29 -2.75 30.79
C LYS A 226 -23.40 -2.01 30.03
N GLU A 227 -23.87 -2.58 28.92
CA GLU A 227 -24.93 -1.98 28.09
C GLU A 227 -26.29 -2.04 28.80
N SER A 228 -26.47 -3.05 29.65
CA SER A 228 -27.59 -3.19 30.58
C SER A 228 -27.50 -2.21 31.76
N GLY A 229 -26.34 -1.57 31.96
CA GLY A 229 -26.07 -0.55 32.97
C GLY A 229 -25.01 -0.90 34.03
N CYS A 230 -24.39 -2.08 33.98
CA CYS A 230 -23.43 -2.50 35.01
C CYS A 230 -22.08 -1.78 34.84
N LYS A 231 -21.69 -0.97 35.82
CA LYS A 231 -20.45 -0.16 35.76
C LYS A 231 -19.22 -0.86 36.34
N HIS A 232 -19.34 -2.14 36.71
CA HIS A 232 -18.25 -2.86 37.38
C HIS A 232 -17.06 -3.09 36.44
N ARG A 233 -15.84 -2.96 36.98
CA ARG A 233 -14.58 -3.17 36.28
C ARG A 233 -13.62 -3.93 37.18
N CYS A 234 -13.05 -5.03 36.70
CA CYS A 234 -12.11 -5.85 37.45
C CYS A 234 -11.14 -6.58 36.51
N PRO A 235 -10.04 -7.18 37.01
CA PRO A 235 -9.16 -8.02 36.20
C PRO A 235 -9.92 -9.16 35.51
N LYS A 236 -9.55 -9.51 34.28
CA LYS A 236 -10.24 -10.54 33.46
C LYS A 236 -10.40 -11.88 34.19
N LEU A 237 -9.38 -12.30 34.95
CA LEU A 237 -9.43 -13.49 35.82
C LEU A 237 -10.53 -13.44 36.90
N ALA A 238 -10.81 -12.26 37.46
CA ALA A 238 -11.81 -12.08 38.52
C ALA A 238 -13.24 -11.85 37.97
N MET A 239 -13.40 -11.66 36.65
CA MET A 239 -14.69 -11.33 36.04
C MET A 239 -15.70 -12.46 36.17
N GLY A 240 -15.27 -13.72 36.06
CA GLY A 240 -16.16 -14.88 36.23
C GLY A 240 -16.85 -14.87 37.60
N ARG A 241 -16.07 -14.66 38.67
CA ARG A 241 -16.58 -14.54 40.03
C ARG A 241 -17.56 -13.37 40.20
N HIS A 242 -17.23 -12.19 39.66
CA HIS A 242 -18.15 -11.04 39.71
C HIS A 242 -19.50 -11.36 39.05
N VAL A 243 -19.48 -11.97 37.87
CA VAL A 243 -20.70 -12.31 37.12
C VAL A 243 -21.56 -13.30 37.91
N GLU A 244 -20.94 -14.32 38.53
CA GLU A 244 -21.62 -15.31 39.36
C GLU A 244 -22.22 -14.70 40.64
N GLU A 245 -21.46 -13.85 41.34
CA GLU A 245 -21.93 -13.18 42.57
C GLU A 245 -23.02 -12.13 42.28
N SER A 246 -23.00 -11.55 41.08
CA SER A 246 -23.89 -10.45 40.68
C SER A 246 -25.05 -10.88 39.77
N VAL A 247 -25.39 -12.19 39.73
CA VAL A 247 -26.50 -12.69 38.88
C VAL A 247 -27.83 -11.99 39.18
N LYS A 248 -28.20 -11.84 40.46
CA LYS A 248 -29.47 -11.20 40.85
C LYS A 248 -29.60 -9.75 40.36
N PRO A 249 -28.63 -8.84 40.62
CA PRO A 249 -28.71 -7.49 40.08
C PRO A 249 -28.66 -7.47 38.56
N HIS A 250 -27.84 -8.30 37.91
CA HIS A 250 -27.82 -8.38 36.44
C HIS A 250 -29.17 -8.80 35.86
N LEU A 251 -29.85 -9.79 36.45
CA LEU A 251 -31.19 -10.20 36.03
C LEU A 251 -32.23 -9.08 36.22
N ALA A 252 -32.19 -8.36 37.35
CA ALA A 252 -33.08 -7.24 37.59
C ALA A 252 -32.91 -6.13 36.54
N MET A 253 -31.65 -5.81 36.19
CA MET A 253 -31.33 -4.85 35.13
C MET A 253 -31.84 -5.31 33.77
N MET A 254 -31.77 -6.61 33.47
CA MET A 254 -32.30 -7.16 32.22
C MET A 254 -33.81 -7.13 32.16
N CYS A 255 -34.51 -7.45 33.25
CA CYS A 255 -35.96 -7.29 33.34
C CYS A 255 -36.39 -5.82 33.15
N ALA A 256 -35.66 -4.88 33.75
CA ALA A 256 -35.92 -3.45 33.58
C ALA A 256 -35.70 -2.99 32.13
N LEU A 257 -34.61 -3.46 31.48
CA LEU A 257 -34.34 -3.16 30.07
C LEU A 257 -35.46 -3.68 29.16
N VAL A 258 -35.88 -4.94 29.34
CA VAL A 258 -36.96 -5.56 28.55
C VAL A 258 -38.28 -4.82 28.75
N SER A 259 -38.58 -4.42 29.99
CA SER A 259 -39.79 -3.65 30.28
C SER A 259 -39.79 -2.29 29.59
N ARG A 260 -38.66 -1.57 29.64
CA ARG A 260 -38.49 -0.29 28.93
C ARG A 260 -38.62 -0.44 27.42
N GLN A 261 -37.93 -1.43 26.83
CA GLN A 261 -38.01 -1.71 25.40
C GLN A 261 -39.44 -2.06 24.96
N ARG A 262 -40.18 -2.82 25.78
CA ARG A 262 -41.59 -3.11 25.51
C ARG A 262 -42.44 -1.84 25.51
N GLN A 263 -42.20 -0.92 26.44
CA GLN A 263 -42.90 0.35 26.48
C GLN A 263 -42.57 1.21 25.25
N GLU A 264 -41.29 1.36 24.90
CA GLU A 264 -40.86 2.09 23.69
C GLU A 264 -41.49 1.51 22.42
N LEU A 265 -41.55 0.18 22.29
CA LEU A 265 -42.21 -0.48 21.16
C LEU A 265 -43.73 -0.23 21.13
N GLN A 266 -44.38 -0.13 22.29
CA GLN A 266 -45.80 0.22 22.36
C GLN A 266 -46.04 1.67 21.97
N GLU A 267 -45.18 2.59 22.40
CA GLU A 267 -45.23 4.01 22.04
C GLU A 267 -45.03 4.20 20.53
N LEU A 268 -43.99 3.57 19.94
CA LEU A 268 -43.74 3.60 18.50
C LEU A 268 -44.89 3.01 17.68
N ARG A 269 -45.52 1.93 18.13
CA ARG A 269 -46.70 1.36 17.47
C ARG A 269 -47.87 2.34 17.49
N ARG A 270 -48.10 3.03 18.61
CA ARG A 270 -49.13 4.07 18.72
C ARG A 270 -48.85 5.23 17.76
N GLU A 271 -47.60 5.69 17.67
CA GLU A 271 -47.19 6.75 16.73
C GLU A 271 -47.39 6.32 15.26
N LEU A 272 -47.03 5.09 14.91
CA LEU A 272 -47.28 4.54 13.58
C LEU A 272 -48.77 4.47 13.24
N GLU A 273 -49.62 4.11 14.21
CA GLU A 273 -51.08 4.16 14.04
C GLU A 273 -51.60 5.59 13.84
N GLU A 274 -51.02 6.59 14.51
CA GLU A 274 -51.37 8.00 14.32
C GLU A 274 -50.93 8.55 12.97
N LEU A 275 -49.83 8.04 12.42
CA LEU A 275 -49.35 8.36 11.07
C LEU A 275 -50.16 7.66 9.96
N SER A 276 -51.00 6.68 10.31
CA SER A 276 -51.94 6.04 9.38
C SER A 276 -53.06 7.01 9.00
N VAL A 277 -52.75 7.94 8.10
CA VAL A 277 -53.68 8.89 7.52
C VAL A 277 -54.06 8.41 6.12
N GLY A 278 -55.35 8.37 5.81
CA GLY A 278 -55.81 8.11 4.45
C GLY A 278 -55.22 9.14 3.48
N SER A 279 -54.70 8.69 2.34
CA SER A 279 -54.22 9.61 1.31
C SER A 279 -55.44 10.32 0.72
N ASP A 280 -55.60 11.60 1.03
CA ASP A 280 -56.76 12.42 0.60
C ASP A 280 -58.13 11.78 0.90
N GLY A 281 -58.29 11.20 2.10
CA GLY A 281 -59.55 10.54 2.49
C GLY A 281 -59.69 9.10 2.02
N VAL A 282 -58.66 8.54 1.38
CA VAL A 282 -58.69 7.18 0.83
C VAL A 282 -57.82 6.23 1.64
N LEU A 283 -58.43 5.15 2.13
CA LEU A 283 -57.76 3.95 2.60
C LEU A 283 -57.82 2.88 1.50
N ILE A 284 -56.69 2.24 1.18
CA ILE A 284 -56.65 1.00 0.40
C ILE A 284 -56.12 -0.11 1.32
N TRP A 285 -56.99 -1.03 1.68
CA TRP A 285 -56.70 -2.15 2.55
C TRP A 285 -56.50 -3.44 1.75
N LYS A 286 -55.28 -3.99 1.80
CA LYS A 286 -54.94 -5.30 1.24
C LYS A 286 -55.25 -6.40 2.25
N ILE A 287 -56.06 -7.38 1.84
CA ILE A 287 -56.26 -8.63 2.57
C ILE A 287 -55.53 -9.72 1.81
N GLY A 288 -54.37 -10.12 2.31
CA GLY A 288 -53.59 -11.24 1.75
C GLY A 288 -54.01 -12.59 2.34
N SER A 289 -53.52 -13.67 1.73
CA SER A 289 -53.86 -15.04 2.09
C SER A 289 -55.37 -15.30 2.04
N TYR A 290 -56.04 -14.76 1.02
CA TYR A 290 -57.50 -14.73 0.90
C TYR A 290 -58.12 -16.13 0.97
N GLY A 291 -57.57 -17.10 0.23
CA GLY A 291 -58.08 -18.47 0.19
C GLY A 291 -58.08 -19.13 1.57
N ARG A 292 -56.97 -19.00 2.31
CA ARG A 292 -56.85 -19.50 3.68
C ARG A 292 -57.83 -18.79 4.62
N ARG A 293 -57.86 -17.46 4.62
CA ARG A 293 -58.74 -16.68 5.51
C ARG A 293 -60.23 -16.93 5.22
N LEU A 294 -60.58 -17.19 3.96
CA LEU A 294 -61.94 -17.58 3.59
C LEU A 294 -62.31 -18.96 4.13
N GLN A 295 -61.40 -19.93 4.10
CA GLN A 295 -61.61 -21.25 4.71
C GLN A 295 -61.79 -21.13 6.23
N GLU A 296 -60.96 -20.32 6.90
CA GLU A 296 -61.09 -20.03 8.33
C GLU A 296 -62.46 -19.38 8.64
N ALA A 297 -62.90 -18.42 7.81
CA ALA A 297 -64.21 -17.76 7.97
C ALA A 297 -65.41 -18.67 7.68
N LYS A 298 -65.23 -19.74 6.89
CA LYS A 298 -66.24 -20.79 6.70
C LYS A 298 -66.32 -21.73 7.89
N ALA A 299 -65.18 -22.05 8.50
CA ALA A 299 -65.11 -22.90 9.68
C ALA A 299 -65.60 -22.18 10.95
N LYS A 300 -65.43 -20.86 11.02
CA LYS A 300 -65.82 -20.02 12.16
C LYS A 300 -66.76 -18.90 11.69
N PRO A 301 -68.09 -19.06 11.86
CA PRO A 301 -69.05 -18.00 11.61
C PRO A 301 -68.69 -16.70 12.35
N ASN A 302 -69.04 -15.56 11.76
CA ASN A 302 -68.73 -14.23 12.31
C ASN A 302 -67.22 -13.93 12.50
N LEU A 303 -66.33 -14.60 11.77
CA LEU A 303 -64.91 -14.22 11.74
C LEU A 303 -64.72 -12.90 10.98
N GLU A 304 -64.51 -11.82 11.73
CA GLU A 304 -64.31 -10.47 11.21
C GLU A 304 -62.81 -10.18 10.97
N CYS A 305 -62.48 -9.67 9.78
CA CYS A 305 -61.17 -9.09 9.48
C CYS A 305 -61.21 -7.58 9.66
N PHE A 306 -60.14 -6.98 10.18
CA PHE A 306 -60.04 -5.54 10.42
C PHE A 306 -58.91 -4.91 9.61
N SER A 307 -59.17 -3.73 9.03
CA SER A 307 -58.11 -2.85 8.54
C SER A 307 -57.33 -2.25 9.73
N PRO A 308 -56.13 -1.72 9.48
CA PRO A 308 -55.57 -0.72 10.38
C PRO A 308 -56.58 0.42 10.58
N ALA A 309 -56.58 1.01 11.78
CA ALA A 309 -57.30 2.26 11.98
C ALA A 309 -56.63 3.35 11.11
N PHE A 310 -57.44 4.28 10.62
CA PHE A 310 -56.94 5.38 9.80
C PHE A 310 -57.70 6.66 10.09
N TYR A 311 -56.99 7.78 10.00
CA TYR A 311 -57.62 9.09 10.02
C TYR A 311 -58.10 9.47 8.62
N THR A 312 -59.32 10.01 8.50
CA THR A 312 -59.88 10.51 7.23
C THR A 312 -58.95 11.55 6.58
N HIS A 313 -58.48 12.51 7.37
CA HIS A 313 -57.45 13.47 7.00
C HIS A 313 -56.64 13.78 8.26
N LYS A 314 -55.54 14.53 8.12
CA LYS A 314 -54.75 14.96 9.29
C LYS A 314 -55.66 15.71 10.26
N TYR A 315 -55.68 15.29 11.53
CA TYR A 315 -56.55 15.81 12.58
C TYR A 315 -58.06 15.53 12.43
N GLY A 316 -58.46 14.62 11.53
CA GLY A 316 -59.85 14.27 11.24
C GLY A 316 -60.41 13.12 12.09
N TYR A 317 -61.52 12.52 11.62
CA TYR A 317 -62.13 11.35 12.26
C TYR A 317 -61.27 10.10 12.13
N LYS A 318 -61.18 9.30 13.21
CA LYS A 318 -60.56 7.98 13.20
C LYS A 318 -61.58 6.91 12.82
N LEU A 319 -61.32 6.18 11.76
CA LEU A 319 -62.21 5.14 11.23
C LEU A 319 -61.48 3.81 11.14
N GLN A 320 -62.24 2.72 11.07
CA GLN A 320 -61.72 1.38 10.77
C GLN A 320 -62.69 0.63 9.89
N VAL A 321 -62.17 0.01 8.83
CA VAL A 321 -62.94 -0.86 7.93
C VAL A 321 -62.85 -2.28 8.45
N SER A 322 -63.94 -3.02 8.33
CA SER A 322 -63.95 -4.45 8.61
C SER A 322 -64.67 -5.23 7.52
N ALA A 323 -64.32 -6.50 7.39
CA ALA A 323 -64.89 -7.38 6.37
C ALA A 323 -65.12 -8.79 6.92
N PHE A 324 -66.26 -9.38 6.55
CA PHE A 324 -66.56 -10.79 6.77
C PHE A 324 -66.37 -11.50 5.43
N LEU A 325 -65.29 -12.26 5.30
CA LEU A 325 -64.95 -12.89 4.02
C LEU A 325 -65.96 -13.94 3.59
N ASN A 326 -66.60 -14.61 4.56
CA ASN A 326 -67.70 -15.53 4.33
C ASN A 326 -69.07 -14.92 4.68
N GLY A 327 -69.12 -13.60 4.76
CA GLY A 327 -70.34 -12.83 5.02
C GLY A 327 -70.83 -12.89 6.46
N ASN A 328 -71.79 -12.02 6.77
CA ASN A 328 -72.54 -12.01 8.02
C ASN A 328 -74.00 -11.58 7.77
N GLY A 329 -74.87 -11.83 8.75
CA GLY A 329 -76.29 -11.45 8.67
C GLY A 329 -76.95 -12.02 7.40
N SER A 330 -77.61 -11.15 6.62
CA SER A 330 -78.32 -11.61 5.40
C SER A 330 -77.40 -12.11 4.27
N GLY A 331 -76.09 -11.82 4.32
CA GLY A 331 -75.10 -12.26 3.33
C GLY A 331 -74.24 -13.44 3.78
N GLU A 332 -74.48 -13.99 4.97
CA GLU A 332 -73.72 -15.10 5.53
C GLU A 332 -73.68 -16.30 4.57
N GLY A 333 -72.49 -16.87 4.39
CA GLY A 333 -72.21 -18.02 3.53
C GLY A 333 -72.31 -17.76 2.02
N THR A 334 -72.79 -16.59 1.59
CA THR A 334 -73.13 -16.33 0.17
C THR A 334 -72.41 -15.11 -0.41
N HIS A 335 -72.08 -14.12 0.41
CA HIS A 335 -71.46 -12.87 0.00
C HIS A 335 -70.24 -12.56 0.87
N LEU A 336 -69.40 -11.65 0.38
CA LEU A 336 -68.49 -10.88 1.21
C LEU A 336 -69.24 -9.66 1.76
N SER A 337 -69.09 -9.40 3.04
CA SER A 337 -69.71 -8.26 3.73
C SER A 337 -68.65 -7.27 4.18
N ILE A 338 -68.95 -5.97 4.10
CA ILE A 338 -68.01 -4.91 4.49
C ILE A 338 -68.68 -3.88 5.37
N TYR A 339 -67.94 -3.31 6.32
CA TYR A 339 -68.43 -2.34 7.29
C TYR A 339 -67.36 -1.27 7.58
N ILE A 340 -67.79 -0.13 8.09
CA ILE A 340 -66.93 0.91 8.65
C ILE A 340 -67.49 1.38 9.99
N ARG A 341 -66.59 1.60 10.94
CA ARG A 341 -66.93 2.11 12.27
C ARG A 341 -66.10 3.35 12.60
N VAL A 342 -66.69 4.23 13.39
CA VAL A 342 -66.00 5.37 14.00
C VAL A 342 -65.33 4.90 15.28
N LEU A 343 -64.04 5.20 15.43
CA LEU A 343 -63.26 4.90 16.62
C LEU A 343 -62.97 6.18 17.41
N PRO A 344 -62.73 6.10 18.72
CA PRO A 344 -62.23 7.23 19.49
C PRO A 344 -60.93 7.78 18.89
N GLY A 345 -60.95 9.03 18.46
CA GLY A 345 -59.83 9.77 17.90
C GLY A 345 -59.27 10.81 18.87
N ALA A 346 -58.00 11.15 18.71
CA ALA A 346 -57.35 12.17 19.54
C ALA A 346 -57.96 13.58 19.34
N PHE A 347 -58.64 13.79 18.21
CA PHE A 347 -59.14 15.10 17.78
C PHE A 347 -60.67 15.22 17.85
N ASP A 348 -61.37 14.24 18.41
CA ASP A 348 -62.85 14.16 18.39
C ASP A 348 -63.55 15.40 18.98
N ASN A 349 -62.90 16.12 19.89
CA ASN A 349 -63.43 17.35 20.48
C ASN A 349 -63.39 18.56 19.54
N LEU A 350 -62.64 18.49 18.44
CA LEU A 350 -62.50 19.54 17.43
C LEU A 350 -63.39 19.30 16.20
N LEU A 351 -64.05 18.14 16.13
CA LEU A 351 -64.80 17.68 14.96
C LEU A 351 -66.31 17.89 15.14
N GLU A 352 -67.01 18.02 14.01
CA GLU A 352 -68.47 18.05 13.95
C GLU A 352 -69.05 16.67 14.25
N TRP A 353 -70.17 16.60 14.97
CA TRP A 353 -70.87 15.36 15.27
C TRP A 353 -72.38 15.51 15.06
N PRO A 354 -73.10 14.46 14.59
CA PRO A 354 -72.60 13.13 14.21
C PRO A 354 -71.75 13.13 12.93
N PHE A 355 -70.98 12.07 12.70
CA PHE A 355 -70.19 11.89 11.47
C PHE A 355 -71.12 11.85 10.26
N ALA A 356 -70.98 12.83 9.35
CA ALA A 356 -71.88 13.03 8.21
C ALA A 356 -71.16 13.04 6.85
N ARG A 357 -69.90 12.59 6.79
CA ARG A 357 -69.12 12.60 5.52
C ARG A 357 -69.53 11.41 4.66
N ARG A 358 -69.73 11.63 3.35
CA ARG A 358 -70.02 10.57 2.38
C ARG A 358 -68.90 9.54 2.39
N VAL A 359 -69.26 8.26 2.43
CA VAL A 359 -68.31 7.15 2.37
C VAL A 359 -68.61 6.28 1.15
N THR A 360 -67.56 5.93 0.41
CA THR A 360 -67.63 5.04 -0.75
C THR A 360 -66.70 3.86 -0.52
N PHE A 361 -67.26 2.65 -0.56
CA PHE A 361 -66.49 1.43 -0.58
C PHE A 361 -66.27 0.95 -2.01
N SER A 362 -65.12 0.35 -2.28
CA SER A 362 -64.89 -0.37 -3.52
C SER A 362 -64.07 -1.64 -3.30
N LEU A 363 -64.50 -2.75 -3.86
CA LEU A 363 -63.60 -3.90 -4.10
C LEU A 363 -62.93 -3.71 -5.45
N LEU A 364 -61.61 -3.58 -5.43
CA LEU A 364 -60.84 -3.25 -6.62
C LEU A 364 -60.68 -4.48 -7.53
N ASP A 365 -60.82 -4.24 -8.83
CA ASP A 365 -60.51 -5.18 -9.90
C ASP A 365 -59.04 -4.95 -10.27
N GLN A 366 -58.20 -5.96 -10.09
CA GLN A 366 -56.74 -5.90 -10.20
C GLN A 366 -56.25 -6.11 -11.64
N SER A 367 -57.09 -5.75 -12.62
CA SER A 367 -56.75 -5.73 -14.05
C SER A 367 -55.86 -4.53 -14.37
N ASP A 368 -54.93 -4.69 -15.32
CA ASP A 368 -54.08 -3.59 -15.78
C ASP A 368 -54.92 -2.53 -16.50
N PRO A 369 -55.01 -1.27 -15.99
CA PRO A 369 -55.82 -0.23 -16.61
C PRO A 369 -55.42 0.14 -18.04
N GLY A 370 -54.16 -0.10 -18.43
CA GLY A 370 -53.66 0.14 -19.78
C GLY A 370 -54.11 -0.91 -20.80
N LEU A 371 -54.51 -2.10 -20.34
CA LEU A 371 -54.95 -3.21 -21.19
C LEU A 371 -56.47 -3.40 -21.16
N ALA A 372 -57.09 -3.26 -19.99
CA ALA A 372 -58.52 -3.41 -19.81
C ALA A 372 -59.02 -2.48 -18.71
N LYS A 373 -60.15 -1.80 -18.95
CA LYS A 373 -60.77 -0.95 -17.94
C LYS A 373 -61.19 -1.79 -16.70
N PRO A 374 -60.64 -1.53 -15.51
CA PRO A 374 -61.03 -2.23 -14.29
C PRO A 374 -62.49 -1.95 -13.96
N GLN A 375 -63.23 -2.98 -13.54
CA GLN A 375 -64.64 -2.84 -13.11
C GLN A 375 -64.74 -3.11 -11.62
N HIS A 376 -64.54 -2.07 -10.82
CA HIS A 376 -64.66 -2.15 -9.37
C HIS A 376 -66.12 -2.32 -8.95
N VAL A 377 -66.38 -3.17 -7.95
CA VAL A 377 -67.68 -3.21 -7.27
C VAL A 377 -67.69 -2.10 -6.24
N THR A 378 -68.62 -1.17 -6.35
CA THR A 378 -68.60 0.08 -5.57
C THR A 378 -69.98 0.36 -4.99
N GLU A 379 -70.02 0.71 -3.71
CA GLU A 379 -71.22 1.19 -3.03
C GLU A 379 -70.91 2.48 -2.28
N THR A 380 -71.85 3.42 -2.30
CA THR A 380 -71.72 4.72 -1.65
C THR A 380 -72.91 4.95 -0.74
N PHE A 381 -72.65 5.47 0.46
CA PHE A 381 -73.71 5.93 1.36
C PHE A 381 -73.39 7.29 1.98
N HIS A 382 -74.46 7.93 2.45
CA HIS A 382 -74.43 9.11 3.30
C HIS A 382 -74.84 8.68 4.70
N PRO A 383 -73.99 8.88 5.72
CA PRO A 383 -74.33 8.53 7.09
C PRO A 383 -75.62 9.23 7.54
N ASP A 384 -76.61 8.46 8.00
CA ASP A 384 -77.82 9.02 8.62
C ASP A 384 -77.49 9.56 10.03
N PRO A 385 -77.84 10.81 10.35
CA PRO A 385 -77.60 11.41 11.67
C PRO A 385 -78.23 10.65 12.84
N ASN A 386 -79.26 9.82 12.59
CA ASN A 386 -79.94 9.04 13.63
C ASN A 386 -79.25 7.70 13.92
N TRP A 387 -78.27 7.29 13.11
CA TRP A 387 -77.53 6.06 13.34
C TRP A 387 -76.55 6.21 14.50
N LYS A 388 -76.70 5.33 15.51
CA LYS A 388 -75.86 5.33 16.72
C LYS A 388 -74.37 5.16 16.42
N ASN A 389 -74.04 4.43 15.35
CA ASN A 389 -72.66 4.12 14.94
C ASN A 389 -71.84 5.32 14.46
N PHE A 390 -72.50 6.45 14.17
CA PHE A 390 -71.88 7.68 13.69
C PHE A 390 -71.90 8.80 14.73
N GLN A 391 -72.35 8.51 15.94
CA GLN A 391 -72.31 9.47 17.03
C GLN A 391 -70.90 9.58 17.63
N LYS A 392 -70.68 10.63 18.42
CA LYS A 392 -69.39 10.89 19.07
C LYS A 392 -68.99 9.74 20.02
N PRO A 393 -67.84 9.07 19.79
CA PRO A 393 -67.37 8.02 20.67
C PRO A 393 -67.23 8.50 22.13
N GLY A 394 -67.65 7.67 23.09
CA GLY A 394 -67.44 7.92 24.53
C GLY A 394 -68.47 8.79 25.26
N THR A 395 -69.49 9.33 24.58
CA THR A 395 -70.57 10.10 25.25
C THR A 395 -71.65 9.22 25.91
N TRP A 396 -71.74 7.94 25.55
CA TRP A 396 -72.64 6.97 26.20
C TRP A 396 -71.88 6.14 27.25
N ARG A 397 -71.84 6.62 28.50
CA ARG A 397 -71.52 5.77 29.67
C ARG A 397 -72.81 5.12 30.16
N GLY A 398 -73.24 4.04 29.52
CA GLY A 398 -74.41 3.31 30.00
C GLY A 398 -75.08 2.44 28.94
N SER A 399 -74.37 1.46 28.41
CA SER A 399 -74.94 0.19 27.94
C SER A 399 -73.77 -0.70 27.54
N LEU A 400 -73.54 -1.75 28.33
CA LEU A 400 -72.80 -2.90 27.88
C LEU A 400 -73.62 -3.54 26.75
N ASP A 401 -72.99 -3.77 25.60
CA ASP A 401 -73.55 -4.38 24.38
C ASP A 401 -74.57 -3.57 23.55
N GLU A 402 -74.33 -3.55 22.22
CA GLU A 402 -75.32 -3.82 21.15
C GLU A 402 -75.07 -3.12 19.78
N SER A 403 -73.99 -2.38 19.57
CA SER A 403 -73.55 -2.10 18.18
C SER A 403 -72.04 -1.99 18.04
N SER A 404 -71.35 -3.11 18.25
CA SER A 404 -69.95 -3.26 17.85
C SER A 404 -69.79 -3.32 16.33
N LEU A 405 -70.86 -3.65 15.61
CA LEU A 405 -70.92 -3.67 14.15
C LEU A 405 -71.08 -2.25 13.64
N GLY A 406 -70.10 -1.78 12.87
CA GLY A 406 -70.19 -0.52 12.13
C GLY A 406 -71.33 -0.54 11.10
N PHE A 407 -71.48 0.55 10.35
CA PHE A 407 -72.42 0.56 9.22
C PHE A 407 -71.79 -0.04 7.97
N GLY A 408 -72.56 -0.75 7.16
CA GLY A 408 -72.03 -1.41 5.98
C GLY A 408 -73.03 -2.25 5.20
N TYR A 409 -72.49 -3.07 4.30
CA TYR A 409 -73.25 -3.85 3.34
C TYR A 409 -73.07 -5.35 3.61
N PRO A 410 -74.08 -6.04 4.17
CA PRO A 410 -74.03 -7.48 4.39
C PRO A 410 -73.91 -8.28 3.08
N LYS A 411 -74.44 -7.75 1.97
CA LYS A 411 -74.37 -8.37 0.63
C LYS A 411 -73.60 -7.48 -0.34
N PHE A 412 -72.31 -7.26 -0.09
CA PHE A 412 -71.51 -6.35 -0.92
C PHE A 412 -71.13 -6.96 -2.28
N ILE A 413 -70.66 -8.21 -2.30
CA ILE A 413 -70.41 -8.97 -3.54
C ILE A 413 -70.61 -10.46 -3.29
N SER A 414 -71.24 -11.17 -4.22
CA SER A 414 -71.48 -12.61 -4.07
C SER A 414 -70.19 -13.42 -4.25
N HIS A 415 -70.13 -14.61 -3.65
CA HIS A 415 -69.02 -15.56 -3.86
C HIS A 415 -68.89 -16.03 -5.32
N GLN A 416 -69.95 -15.92 -6.11
CA GLN A 416 -69.93 -16.21 -7.53
C GLN A 416 -69.29 -15.03 -8.30
N ASP A 417 -69.70 -13.81 -7.99
CA ASP A 417 -69.25 -12.60 -8.70
C ASP A 417 -67.79 -12.24 -8.39
N ILE A 418 -67.35 -12.45 -7.15
CA ILE A 418 -65.96 -12.18 -6.75
C ILE A 418 -64.94 -13.04 -7.53
N ARG A 419 -65.40 -14.15 -8.14
CA ARG A 419 -64.59 -15.04 -8.98
C ARG A 419 -64.62 -14.70 -10.47
N LYS A 420 -65.52 -13.81 -10.92
CA LYS A 420 -65.71 -13.51 -12.35
C LYS A 420 -64.62 -12.64 -12.96
N ARG A 421 -63.96 -11.78 -12.17
CA ARG A 421 -62.87 -10.89 -12.60
C ARG A 421 -61.68 -10.99 -11.66
N ASN A 422 -60.68 -10.13 -11.86
CA ASN A 422 -59.46 -10.08 -11.05
C ASN A 422 -59.67 -9.41 -9.68
N TYR A 423 -60.81 -9.64 -9.01
CA TYR A 423 -61.03 -9.13 -7.65
C TYR A 423 -60.11 -9.85 -6.65
N VAL A 424 -59.94 -11.17 -6.84
CA VAL A 424 -58.93 -11.98 -6.16
C VAL A 424 -57.81 -12.25 -7.15
N ARG A 425 -56.59 -11.79 -6.86
CA ARG A 425 -55.39 -12.03 -7.66
C ARG A 425 -54.21 -12.20 -6.71
N ASP A 426 -53.31 -13.13 -7.02
CA ASP A 426 -52.14 -13.47 -6.18
C ASP A 426 -52.52 -13.72 -4.71
N ASP A 427 -53.63 -14.45 -4.51
CA ASP A 427 -54.23 -14.77 -3.21
C ASP A 427 -54.50 -13.54 -2.31
N ALA A 428 -54.86 -12.40 -2.92
CA ALA A 428 -55.19 -11.18 -2.23
C ALA A 428 -56.37 -10.43 -2.84
N VAL A 429 -57.06 -9.65 -2.00
CA VAL A 429 -58.10 -8.68 -2.39
C VAL A 429 -57.77 -7.30 -1.85
N PHE A 430 -58.28 -6.25 -2.52
CA PHE A 430 -58.08 -4.86 -2.11
C PHE A 430 -59.43 -4.17 -1.89
N ILE A 431 -59.68 -3.75 -0.65
CA ILE A 431 -60.86 -2.98 -0.26
C ILE A 431 -60.45 -1.52 -0.14
N ARG A 432 -61.07 -0.66 -0.92
CA ARG A 432 -60.89 0.79 -0.85
C ARG A 432 -62.05 1.40 -0.06
N ALA A 433 -61.76 2.25 0.91
CA ALA A 433 -62.73 3.11 1.57
C ALA A 433 -62.33 4.57 1.32
N SER A 434 -63.21 5.32 0.66
CA SER A 434 -63.01 6.72 0.30
C SER A 434 -63.99 7.58 1.06
N VAL A 435 -63.51 8.55 1.82
CA VAL A 435 -64.32 9.46 2.63
C VAL A 435 -64.22 10.87 2.06
N GLU A 436 -65.36 11.54 1.90
CA GLU A 436 -65.41 12.92 1.47
C GLU A 436 -64.74 13.85 2.50
N LEU A 437 -63.72 14.57 2.06
CA LEU A 437 -62.97 15.50 2.90
C LEU A 437 -63.65 16.88 3.00
N PRO A 438 -63.35 17.65 4.07
CA PRO A 438 -63.71 19.06 4.12
C PRO A 438 -63.18 19.81 2.90
N ARG A 439 -63.99 20.73 2.34
CA ARG A 439 -63.59 21.52 1.18
C ARG A 439 -62.41 22.42 1.56
N LYS A 440 -61.38 22.47 0.71
CA LYS A 440 -60.31 23.46 0.83
C LYS A 440 -60.94 24.84 0.64
N ILE A 441 -60.79 25.73 1.64
CA ILE A 441 -61.05 27.15 1.44
C ILE A 441 -59.89 27.65 0.57
N LEU A 442 -60.14 27.83 -0.73
CA LEU A 442 -59.20 28.52 -1.60
C LEU A 442 -59.22 29.99 -1.17
N SER A 443 -58.15 30.43 -0.49
CA SER A 443 -57.90 31.83 -0.17
C SER A 443 -57.33 32.57 -1.37
#